data_AF-A0A1H7IUX1-F1
#
_entry.id   AF-A0A1H7IUX1-F1
#
_cell.length_a   1.000
_cell.length_b   1.000
_cell.length_c   1.000
_cell.angle_alpha   90.00
_cell.angle_beta   90.00
_cell.angle_gamma   90.00
#
_symmetry.space_group_name_H-M   'P 1'
#
loop_
_entity.id
_entity.type
_entity.pdbx_description
1 polymer ?
#
loop_
_entity_poly.entity_id
_entity_poly.type
_entity_poly.pdbx_seq_one_letter_code
_entity_poly.pdbx_strand_id
1 'polypeptide(L)'
;MTTTETSGAGGNARRLTPEQIRGARFTGGTMLHPGYDQGEVDRFRELVAAEVGSLADERDDLRRQVAALQERLSGVVVPAPPSEQAVKILASAQQTADEYVAEAEDFSRQMTAEARDQYEEQLRRARENAGAIMQAAQEAAARLTVPTGGDGDAAGERTTAELEEQVAFLKAFAQACRAQLRAYLEALLTDVETEWGRVDPALAPEALAAAQTGRRPGGTVVPQTAFHGNSAAGPAEDAAEDADRVAPAGARATGS
;
A
#
# COMPACT_ATOMS: atom_id res chain seq x y z
N MET A 1 72.63 -23.86 16.34
CA MET A 1 73.36 -23.36 15.17
C MET A 1 72.64 -23.87 13.93
N THR A 2 71.66 -23.09 13.48
CA THR A 2 71.68 -22.34 12.20
C THR A 2 71.40 -23.22 10.99
N THR A 3 70.15 -23.68 10.88
CA THR A 3 69.51 -23.85 9.58
C THR A 3 69.01 -22.47 9.17
N THR A 4 69.83 -21.79 8.37
CA THR A 4 69.52 -20.51 7.74
C THR A 4 68.23 -20.64 6.94
N GLU A 5 67.20 -19.90 7.37
CA GLU A 5 66.05 -19.53 6.57
C GLU A 5 66.55 -18.90 5.27
N THR A 6 66.53 -19.67 4.19
CA THR A 6 66.60 -19.09 2.84
C THR A 6 65.23 -18.48 2.58
N SER A 7 65.12 -17.25 3.09
CA SER A 7 64.11 -16.25 2.80
C SER A 7 63.61 -16.38 1.37
N GLY A 8 62.34 -16.76 1.24
CA GLY A 8 61.56 -16.72 0.00
C GLY A 8 61.41 -15.28 -0.48
N ALA A 9 62.46 -14.72 -1.08
CA ALA A 9 62.46 -13.46 -1.83
C ALA A 9 62.43 -13.76 -3.34
N GLY A 10 61.55 -14.68 -3.77
CA GLY A 10 61.40 -15.10 -5.16
C GLY A 10 60.22 -14.48 -5.91
N GLY A 11 59.41 -13.60 -5.27
CA GLY A 11 58.12 -13.16 -5.82
C GLY A 11 58.17 -12.05 -6.87
N ASN A 12 59.32 -11.45 -7.13
CA ASN A 12 59.50 -10.35 -8.09
C ASN A 12 60.80 -10.52 -8.87
N ALA A 13 60.96 -11.67 -9.55
CA ALA A 13 62.00 -11.80 -10.57
C ALA A 13 61.71 -10.79 -11.71
N ARG A 14 62.23 -9.57 -11.52
CA ARG A 14 62.43 -8.49 -12.49
C ARG A 14 61.37 -8.45 -13.60
N ARG A 15 60.17 -7.98 -13.26
CA ARG A 15 59.10 -7.71 -14.24
C ARG A 15 59.71 -6.89 -15.39
N LEU A 16 59.66 -7.44 -16.60
CA LEU A 16 60.18 -6.79 -17.80
C LEU A 16 59.42 -5.49 -18.03
N THR A 17 60.15 -4.38 -18.15
CA THR A 17 59.53 -3.13 -18.58
C THR A 17 59.43 -3.10 -20.12
N PRO A 18 58.47 -2.36 -20.69
CA PRO A 18 58.38 -2.16 -22.14
C PRO A 18 59.72 -1.72 -22.75
N GLU A 19 60.43 -0.83 -22.08
CA GLU A 19 61.74 -0.34 -22.53
C GLU A 19 62.85 -1.40 -22.50
N GLN A 20 62.80 -2.32 -21.54
CA GLN A 20 63.76 -3.43 -21.49
C GLN A 20 63.55 -4.40 -22.66
N ILE A 21 62.31 -4.57 -23.11
CA ILE A 21 61.96 -5.41 -24.26
C ILE A 21 62.40 -4.73 -25.57
N ARG A 22 62.14 -3.43 -25.71
CA ARG A 22 62.63 -2.60 -26.83
C ARG A 22 64.16 -2.47 -26.88
N GLY A 23 64.84 -2.61 -25.75
CA GLY A 23 66.30 -2.58 -25.65
C GLY A 23 66.99 -3.95 -25.76
N ALA A 24 66.24 -5.06 -25.67
CA ALA A 24 66.81 -6.41 -25.62
C ALA A 24 67.58 -6.81 -26.89
N ARG A 25 68.84 -7.23 -26.78
CA ARG A 25 69.64 -7.66 -27.94
C ARG A 25 69.81 -9.16 -27.95
N PHE A 26 69.62 -9.76 -29.12
CA PHE A 26 69.83 -11.19 -29.37
C PHE A 26 71.10 -11.41 -30.19
N THR A 27 71.84 -12.47 -29.91
CA THR A 27 72.99 -12.88 -30.73
C THR A 27 72.49 -13.47 -32.05
N GLY A 28 73.08 -13.07 -33.18
CA GLY A 28 72.73 -13.60 -34.50
C GLY A 28 73.06 -15.10 -34.64
N GLY A 29 72.42 -15.75 -35.62
CA GLY A 29 72.68 -17.15 -35.96
C GLY A 29 74.11 -17.38 -36.46
N THR A 30 74.65 -18.57 -36.20
CA THR A 30 75.99 -19.00 -36.63
C THR A 30 75.90 -19.75 -37.96
N MET A 31 76.98 -19.87 -38.75
CA MET A 31 76.97 -20.55 -40.06
C MET A 31 76.35 -21.96 -40.08
N LEU A 32 76.43 -22.73 -38.99
CA LEU A 32 75.86 -24.08 -38.90
C LEU A 32 74.36 -24.11 -38.57
N HIS A 33 73.79 -23.03 -38.03
CA HIS A 33 72.40 -22.96 -37.61
C HIS A 33 71.82 -21.58 -37.97
N PRO A 34 71.00 -21.47 -39.03
CA PRO A 34 70.28 -20.25 -39.34
C PRO A 34 69.45 -19.82 -38.12
N GLY A 35 69.70 -18.58 -37.66
CA GLY A 35 68.95 -17.99 -36.55
C GLY A 35 67.59 -17.47 -36.99
N TYR A 36 66.85 -16.87 -36.05
CA TYR A 36 65.62 -16.13 -36.35
C TYR A 36 65.90 -14.92 -37.25
N ASP A 37 64.92 -14.56 -38.09
CA ASP A 37 64.98 -13.33 -38.90
C ASP A 37 64.97 -12.10 -37.99
N GLN A 38 65.96 -11.22 -38.17
CA GLN A 38 66.13 -10.05 -37.32
C GLN A 38 64.94 -9.09 -37.43
N GLY A 39 64.40 -8.89 -38.64
CA GLY A 39 63.26 -8.00 -38.85
C GLY A 39 61.99 -8.54 -38.20
N GLU A 40 61.78 -9.85 -38.22
CA GLU A 40 60.67 -10.51 -37.53
C GLU A 40 60.79 -10.41 -36.01
N VAL A 41 61.99 -10.62 -35.47
CA VAL A 41 62.27 -10.46 -34.04
C VAL A 41 62.05 -9.01 -33.60
N ASP A 42 62.48 -8.02 -34.38
CA ASP A 42 62.26 -6.61 -34.05
C ASP A 42 60.77 -6.22 -34.07
N ARG A 43 59.99 -6.73 -35.03
CA ARG A 43 58.52 -6.54 -35.05
C ARG A 43 57.86 -7.19 -33.84
N PHE A 44 58.26 -8.39 -33.47
CA PHE A 44 57.73 -9.10 -32.31
C PHE A 44 58.06 -8.36 -31.01
N ARG A 45 59.28 -7.85 -30.87
CA ARG A 45 59.70 -7.07 -29.69
C ARG A 45 58.88 -5.79 -29.52
N GLU A 46 58.56 -5.08 -30.59
CA GLU A 46 57.72 -3.89 -30.51
C GLU A 46 56.29 -4.25 -30.10
N LEU A 47 55.72 -5.33 -30.66
CA LEU A 47 54.38 -5.80 -30.31
C LEU A 47 54.29 -6.23 -28.83
N VAL A 48 55.27 -7.00 -28.35
CA VAL A 48 55.32 -7.42 -26.94
C VAL A 48 55.58 -6.23 -26.02
N ALA A 49 56.43 -5.27 -26.41
CA ALA A 49 56.67 -4.07 -25.61
C ALA A 49 55.39 -3.22 -25.49
N ALA A 50 54.64 -3.04 -26.58
CA ALA A 50 53.38 -2.32 -26.57
C ALA A 50 52.34 -3.01 -25.65
N GLU A 51 52.19 -4.33 -25.75
CA GLU A 51 51.26 -5.10 -24.93
C GLU A 51 51.62 -5.06 -23.44
N VAL A 52 52.91 -5.23 -23.11
CA VAL A 52 53.40 -5.12 -21.72
C VAL A 52 53.20 -3.71 -21.17
N GLY A 53 53.26 -2.69 -22.03
CA GLY A 53 52.92 -1.31 -21.67
C GLY A 53 51.45 -1.17 -21.31
N SER A 54 50.55 -1.61 -22.19
CA SER A 54 49.10 -1.59 -21.96
C SER A 54 48.72 -2.32 -20.67
N LEU A 55 49.26 -3.51 -20.43
CA LEU A 55 49.01 -4.27 -19.21
C LEU A 55 49.57 -3.61 -17.95
N ALA A 56 50.68 -2.86 -18.07
CA ALA A 56 51.24 -2.11 -16.95
C ALA A 56 50.33 -0.93 -16.58
N ASP A 57 49.83 -0.20 -17.58
CA ASP A 57 48.92 0.92 -17.40
C ASP A 57 47.58 0.45 -16.79
N GLU A 58 46.99 -0.62 -17.32
CA GLU A 58 45.75 -1.21 -16.80
C GLU A 58 45.92 -1.69 -15.35
N ARG A 59 47.04 -2.35 -15.03
CA ARG A 59 47.35 -2.75 -13.65
C ARG A 59 47.41 -1.54 -12.72
N ASP A 60 47.98 -0.43 -13.18
CA ASP A 60 48.12 0.77 -12.36
C ASP A 60 46.78 1.51 -12.21
N ASP A 61 45.91 1.50 -13.23
CA ASP A 61 44.50 1.91 -13.12
C ASP A 61 43.74 1.03 -12.12
N LEU A 62 43.84 -0.29 -12.21
CA LEU A 62 43.18 -1.22 -11.29
C LEU A 62 43.65 -1.02 -9.85
N ARG A 63 44.96 -0.82 -9.64
CA ARG A 63 45.51 -0.51 -8.32
C ARG A 63 44.97 0.81 -7.78
N ARG A 64 44.84 1.85 -8.62
CA ARG A 64 44.20 3.11 -8.24
C ARG A 64 42.73 2.92 -7.87
N GLN A 65 41.99 2.12 -8.62
CA GLN A 65 40.58 1.80 -8.32
C GLN A 65 40.45 1.03 -7.01
N VAL A 66 41.29 0.02 -6.79
CA VAL A 66 41.30 -0.74 -5.52
C VAL A 66 41.62 0.18 -4.36
N ALA A 67 42.63 1.04 -4.47
CA ALA A 67 42.96 2.01 -3.42
C ALA A 67 41.79 2.96 -3.14
N ALA A 68 41.13 3.48 -4.17
CA ALA A 68 39.96 4.35 -4.02
C ALA A 68 38.75 3.63 -3.40
N LEU A 69 38.51 2.37 -3.79
CA LEU A 69 37.46 1.54 -3.20
C LEU A 69 37.78 1.19 -1.74
N GLN A 70 39.04 0.89 -1.44
CA GLN A 70 39.51 0.64 -0.07
C GLN A 70 39.39 1.90 0.78
N GLU A 71 39.70 3.08 0.26
CA GLU A 71 39.51 4.35 0.97
C GLU A 71 38.03 4.60 1.25
N ARG A 72 37.16 4.43 0.24
CA ARG A 72 35.71 4.50 0.40
C ARG A 72 35.19 3.51 1.44
N LEU A 73 35.69 2.28 1.43
CA LEU A 73 35.34 1.24 2.41
C LEU A 73 35.95 1.50 3.78
N SER A 74 37.11 2.13 3.88
CA SER A 74 37.75 2.47 5.16
C SER A 74 36.99 3.57 5.91
N GLY A 75 36.26 4.42 5.19
CA GLY A 75 35.29 5.35 5.77
C GLY A 75 33.99 4.68 6.21
N VAL A 76 33.71 3.46 5.73
CA VAL A 76 32.62 2.60 6.23
C VAL A 76 33.19 1.83 7.42
N VAL A 77 32.91 2.30 8.63
CA VAL A 77 33.20 1.55 9.86
C VAL A 77 32.51 0.19 9.73
N VAL A 78 33.28 -0.87 9.46
CA VAL A 78 32.81 -2.24 9.62
C VAL A 78 32.55 -2.38 11.12
N PRO A 79 31.29 -2.48 11.58
CA PRO A 79 31.03 -2.62 12.99
C PRO A 79 31.75 -3.86 13.49
N ALA A 80 32.39 -3.74 14.66
CA ALA A 80 32.95 -4.89 15.35
C ALA A 80 31.89 -6.01 15.41
N PRO A 81 32.27 -7.29 15.33
CA PRO A 81 31.31 -8.38 15.41
C PRO A 81 30.40 -8.15 16.63
N PRO A 82 29.07 -8.20 16.47
CA PRO A 82 28.14 -7.88 17.53
C PRO A 82 28.45 -8.77 18.73
N SER A 83 28.45 -8.18 19.93
CA SER A 83 28.69 -8.95 21.15
C SER A 83 27.66 -10.08 21.26
N GLU A 84 28.06 -11.24 21.78
CA GLU A 84 27.16 -12.40 21.93
C GLU A 84 25.86 -12.02 22.68
N GLN A 85 25.95 -11.07 23.61
CA GLN A 85 24.82 -10.52 24.33
C GLN A 85 23.87 -9.72 23.43
N ALA A 86 24.38 -8.90 22.50
CA ALA A 86 23.56 -8.18 21.53
C ALA A 86 22.87 -9.14 20.55
N VAL A 87 23.57 -10.19 20.12
CA VAL A 87 22.98 -11.24 19.26
C VAL A 87 21.84 -11.96 20.00
N LYS A 88 22.01 -12.29 21.28
CA LYS A 88 20.97 -12.92 22.08
C LYS A 88 19.75 -12.02 22.28
N ILE A 89 19.95 -10.73 22.58
CA ILE A 89 18.85 -9.78 22.73
C ILE A 89 18.10 -9.62 21.41
N LEU A 90 18.81 -9.49 20.29
CA LEU A 90 18.21 -9.39 18.97
C LEU A 90 17.42 -10.66 18.62
N ALA A 91 17.97 -11.84 18.91
CA ALA A 91 17.28 -13.11 18.69
C ALA A 91 16.00 -13.22 19.53
N SER A 92 16.03 -12.83 20.81
CA SER A 92 14.81 -12.80 21.64
C SER A 92 13.80 -11.76 21.17
N ALA A 93 14.26 -10.58 20.73
CA ALA A 93 13.37 -9.55 20.21
C ALA A 93 12.71 -10.00 18.90
N GLN A 94 13.45 -10.69 18.02
CA GLN A 94 12.91 -11.25 16.80
C GLN A 94 11.86 -12.33 17.10
N GLN A 95 12.14 -13.23 18.05
CA GLN A 95 11.17 -14.23 18.48
C GLN A 95 9.87 -13.57 18.99
N THR A 96 9.99 -12.54 19.84
CA THR A 96 8.83 -11.80 20.34
C THR A 96 8.08 -11.10 19.23
N ALA A 97 8.78 -10.51 18.24
CA ALA A 97 8.14 -9.89 17.09
C ALA A 97 7.37 -10.91 16.25
N ASP A 98 7.95 -12.09 16.02
CA ASP A 98 7.30 -13.17 15.26
C ASP A 98 6.05 -13.69 15.98
N GLU A 99 6.09 -13.80 17.32
CA GLU A 99 4.94 -14.16 18.16
C GLU A 99 3.80 -13.13 18.04
N TYR A 100 4.10 -11.83 18.10
CA TYR A 100 3.10 -10.77 17.92
C TYR A 100 2.49 -10.76 16.52
N VAL A 101 3.29 -11.04 15.49
CA VAL A 101 2.77 -11.15 14.12
C VAL A 101 1.82 -12.33 14.00
N ALA A 102 2.17 -13.49 14.56
CA ALA A 102 1.30 -14.66 14.56
C ALA A 102 -0.02 -14.38 15.30
N GLU A 103 0.04 -13.75 16.47
CA GLU A 103 -1.16 -13.37 17.23
C GLU A 103 -2.05 -12.37 16.47
N ALA A 104 -1.45 -11.36 15.84
CA ALA A 104 -2.20 -10.38 15.05
C ALA A 104 -2.87 -11.02 13.83
N GLU A 105 -2.20 -11.95 13.16
CA GLU A 105 -2.77 -12.70 12.04
C GLU A 105 -3.93 -13.60 12.47
N ASP A 106 -3.80 -14.29 13.60
CA ASP A 106 -4.86 -15.14 14.14
C ASP A 106 -6.07 -14.30 14.59
N PHE A 107 -5.83 -13.17 15.26
CA PHE A 107 -6.89 -12.23 15.64
C PHE A 107 -7.61 -11.65 14.41
N SER A 108 -6.87 -11.29 13.36
CA SER A 108 -7.44 -10.81 12.10
C SER A 108 -8.31 -11.87 11.42
N ARG A 109 -7.84 -13.13 11.39
CA ARG A 109 -8.61 -14.26 10.88
C ARG A 109 -9.89 -14.49 11.67
N GLN A 110 -9.80 -14.45 13.01
CA GLN A 110 -10.95 -14.59 13.89
C GLN A 110 -11.97 -13.47 13.68
N MET A 111 -11.53 -12.20 13.72
CA MET A 111 -12.40 -11.05 13.51
C MET A 111 -13.12 -11.11 12.16
N THR A 112 -12.43 -11.56 11.11
CA THR A 112 -13.04 -11.72 9.78
C THR A 112 -14.08 -12.84 9.76
N ALA A 113 -13.84 -13.95 10.47
CA ALA A 113 -14.81 -15.04 10.60
C ALA A 113 -16.05 -14.58 11.37
N GLU A 114 -15.85 -13.94 12.53
CA GLU A 114 -16.96 -13.42 13.36
C GLU A 114 -17.78 -12.38 12.61
N ALA A 115 -17.15 -11.47 11.86
CA ALA A 115 -17.84 -10.49 11.05
C ALA A 115 -18.70 -11.14 9.95
N ARG A 116 -18.22 -12.23 9.34
CA ARG A 116 -19.00 -13.01 8.36
C ARG A 116 -20.20 -13.67 9.00
N ASP A 117 -20.01 -14.34 10.14
CA ASP A 117 -21.10 -15.00 10.86
C ASP A 117 -22.19 -14.00 11.29
N GLN A 118 -21.78 -12.83 11.79
CA GLN A 118 -22.70 -11.75 12.17
C GLN A 118 -23.47 -11.21 10.96
N TYR A 119 -22.79 -11.04 9.82
CA TYR A 119 -23.43 -10.60 8.58
C TYR A 119 -24.45 -11.62 8.08
N GLU A 120 -24.10 -12.90 8.07
CA GLU A 120 -25.00 -13.98 7.65
C GLU A 120 -26.23 -14.08 8.56
N GLU A 121 -26.05 -13.96 9.87
CA GLU A 121 -27.15 -13.95 10.84
C GLU A 121 -28.06 -12.73 10.66
N GLN A 122 -27.50 -11.54 10.45
CA GLN A 122 -28.31 -10.34 10.14
C GLN A 122 -29.11 -10.54 8.85
N LEU A 123 -28.49 -11.11 7.82
CA LEU A 123 -29.15 -11.35 6.55
C LEU A 123 -30.26 -12.41 6.68
N ARG A 124 -30.05 -13.44 7.50
CA ARG A 124 -31.08 -14.44 7.84
C ARG A 124 -32.27 -13.77 8.53
N ARG A 125 -32.04 -12.97 9.57
CA ARG A 125 -33.10 -12.24 10.29
C ARG A 125 -33.86 -11.28 9.39
N ALA A 126 -33.15 -10.55 8.53
CA ALA A 126 -33.78 -9.62 7.59
C ALA A 126 -34.71 -10.35 6.60
N ARG A 127 -34.29 -11.51 6.08
CA ARG A 127 -35.11 -12.34 5.20
C ARG A 127 -36.34 -12.90 5.90
N GLU A 128 -36.18 -13.42 7.12
CA GLU A 128 -37.30 -13.94 7.92
C GLU A 128 -38.32 -12.85 8.21
N ASN A 129 -37.86 -11.67 8.62
CA ASN A 129 -38.74 -10.52 8.88
C ASN A 129 -39.46 -10.05 7.60
N ALA A 130 -38.74 -9.90 6.49
CA ALA A 130 -39.34 -9.55 5.20
C ALA A 130 -40.41 -10.59 4.78
N GLY A 131 -40.12 -11.88 4.96
CA GLY A 131 -41.08 -12.96 4.71
C GLY A 131 -42.34 -12.84 5.56
N ALA A 132 -42.20 -12.57 6.86
CA ALA A 132 -43.33 -12.38 7.77
C ALA A 132 -44.20 -11.18 7.36
N ILE A 133 -43.59 -10.06 6.96
CA ILE A 133 -44.30 -8.87 6.47
C ILE A 133 -45.06 -9.18 5.17
N MET A 134 -44.43 -9.89 4.23
CA MET A 134 -45.08 -10.28 2.97
C MET A 134 -46.27 -11.19 3.22
N GLN A 135 -46.13 -12.18 4.11
CA GLN A 135 -47.23 -13.07 4.45
C GLN A 135 -48.38 -12.32 5.12
N ALA A 136 -48.10 -11.46 6.11
CA ALA A 136 -49.12 -10.66 6.77
C ALA A 136 -49.85 -9.73 5.78
N ALA A 137 -49.13 -9.13 4.84
CA ALA A 137 -49.72 -8.31 3.78
C ALA A 137 -50.61 -9.13 2.84
N GLN A 138 -50.21 -10.35 2.47
CA GLN A 138 -51.01 -11.25 1.64
C GLN A 138 -52.28 -11.71 2.36
N GLU A 139 -52.20 -12.05 3.64
CA GLU A 139 -53.36 -12.43 4.46
C GLU A 139 -54.35 -11.27 4.61
N ALA A 140 -53.85 -10.04 4.83
CA ALA A 140 -54.66 -8.84 4.88
C ALA A 140 -55.33 -8.54 3.53
N ALA A 141 -54.59 -8.65 2.42
CA ALA A 141 -55.11 -8.49 1.08
C ALA A 141 -56.20 -9.54 0.78
N ALA A 142 -55.98 -10.80 1.16
CA ALA A 142 -56.96 -11.87 1.01
C ALA A 142 -58.26 -11.54 1.75
N ARG A 143 -58.18 -11.04 2.99
CA ARG A 143 -59.38 -10.60 3.75
C ARG A 143 -60.15 -9.48 3.06
N LEU A 144 -59.47 -8.50 2.47
CA LEU A 144 -60.11 -7.39 1.75
C LEU A 144 -60.76 -7.84 0.43
N THR A 145 -60.19 -8.85 -0.23
CA THR A 145 -60.73 -9.38 -1.48
C THR A 145 -61.93 -10.32 -1.30
N VAL A 146 -62.23 -10.77 -0.08
CA VAL A 146 -63.47 -11.51 0.21
C VAL A 146 -64.62 -10.50 0.21
N PRO A 147 -65.58 -10.59 -0.74
CA PRO A 147 -66.64 -9.60 -0.88
C PRO A 147 -67.55 -9.62 0.36
N THR A 148 -67.39 -8.62 1.22
CA THR A 148 -68.34 -8.29 2.27
C THR A 148 -69.46 -7.50 1.61
N GLY A 149 -70.53 -8.20 1.23
CA GLY A 149 -71.72 -7.57 0.69
C GLY A 149 -72.48 -6.79 1.75
N GLY A 150 -72.76 -5.51 1.47
CA GLY A 150 -73.89 -4.74 1.99
C GLY A 150 -73.64 -3.93 3.28
N ASP A 151 -73.67 -2.59 3.13
CA ASP A 151 -74.26 -1.56 4.02
C ASP A 151 -73.36 -0.32 4.16
N GLY A 152 -73.56 0.64 3.23
CA GLY A 152 -72.61 1.70 2.89
C GLY A 152 -72.56 2.94 3.77
N ASP A 153 -73.49 3.16 4.71
CA ASP A 153 -73.56 4.47 5.39
C ASP A 153 -73.14 4.45 6.86
N ALA A 154 -73.38 3.36 7.62
CA ALA A 154 -72.87 3.23 8.99
C ALA A 154 -71.45 2.63 9.09
N ALA A 155 -71.04 1.87 8.06
CA ALA A 155 -69.67 1.39 7.92
C ALA A 155 -68.72 2.52 7.46
N GLY A 156 -69.21 3.47 6.66
CA GLY A 156 -68.45 4.64 6.21
C GLY A 156 -67.96 5.51 7.36
N GLU A 157 -68.81 5.83 8.34
CA GLU A 157 -68.42 6.65 9.49
C GLU A 157 -67.42 5.94 10.43
N ARG A 158 -67.61 4.64 10.67
CA ARG A 158 -66.67 3.82 11.45
C ARG A 158 -65.32 3.70 10.76
N THR A 159 -65.31 3.50 9.44
CA THR A 159 -64.06 3.45 8.66
C THR A 159 -63.38 4.80 8.61
N THR A 160 -64.10 5.93 8.55
CA THR A 160 -63.46 7.26 8.67
C THR A 160 -62.87 7.50 10.06
N ALA A 161 -63.55 7.08 11.13
CA ALA A 161 -63.03 7.19 12.50
C ALA A 161 -61.80 6.29 12.72
N GLU A 162 -61.81 5.07 12.18
CA GLU A 162 -60.65 4.15 12.20
C GLU A 162 -59.46 4.72 11.41
N LEU A 163 -59.70 5.36 10.26
CA LEU A 163 -58.65 6.04 9.49
C LEU A 163 -58.08 7.24 10.23
N GLU A 164 -58.91 8.03 10.92
CA GLU A 164 -58.45 9.14 11.75
C GLU A 164 -57.59 8.65 12.94
N GLU A 165 -57.99 7.55 13.58
CA GLU A 165 -57.20 6.90 14.63
C GLU A 165 -55.85 6.38 14.09
N GLN A 166 -55.85 5.74 12.91
CA GLN A 166 -54.63 5.28 12.26
C GLN A 166 -53.71 6.44 11.86
N VAL A 167 -54.26 7.56 11.39
CA VAL A 167 -53.49 8.77 11.09
C VAL A 167 -52.90 9.37 12.37
N ALA A 168 -53.67 9.41 13.46
CA ALA A 168 -53.18 9.87 14.75
C ALA A 168 -52.06 8.95 15.28
N PHE A 169 -52.24 7.63 15.16
CA PHE A 169 -51.23 6.63 15.52
C PHE A 169 -49.97 6.77 14.67
N LEU A 170 -50.07 6.86 13.34
CA LEU A 170 -48.93 7.04 12.45
C LEU A 170 -48.18 8.34 12.74
N LYS A 171 -48.89 9.42 13.05
CA LYS A 171 -48.27 10.68 13.47
C LYS A 171 -47.55 10.52 14.80
N ALA A 172 -48.18 9.93 15.81
CA ALA A 172 -47.56 9.69 17.11
C ALA A 172 -46.32 8.78 16.98
N PHE A 173 -46.41 7.72 16.19
CA PHE A 173 -45.32 6.81 15.88
C PHE A 173 -44.18 7.53 15.16
N ALA A 174 -44.47 8.33 14.13
CA ALA A 174 -43.46 9.11 13.43
C ALA A 174 -42.77 10.11 14.37
N GLN A 175 -43.51 10.75 15.28
CA GLN A 175 -42.93 11.64 16.30
C GLN A 175 -42.04 10.86 17.29
N ALA A 176 -42.48 9.67 17.73
CA ALA A 176 -41.71 8.81 18.62
C ALA A 176 -40.41 8.30 17.96
N CYS A 177 -40.49 7.81 16.72
CA CYS A 177 -39.32 7.38 15.96
C CYS A 177 -38.34 8.54 15.73
N ARG A 178 -38.84 9.75 15.43
CA ARG A 178 -37.99 10.93 15.27
C ARG A 178 -37.28 11.29 16.58
N ALA A 179 -37.98 11.23 17.71
CA ALA A 179 -37.39 11.47 19.02
C ALA A 179 -36.33 10.41 19.36
N GLN A 180 -36.61 9.13 19.06
CA GLN A 180 -35.69 8.03 19.32
C GLN A 180 -34.46 8.07 18.42
N LEU A 181 -34.61 8.39 17.13
CA LEU A 181 -33.48 8.60 16.22
C LEU A 181 -32.62 9.77 16.68
N ARG A 182 -33.25 10.86 17.15
CA ARG A 182 -32.51 12.00 17.69
C ARG A 182 -31.71 11.61 18.94
N ALA A 183 -32.33 10.94 19.89
CA ALA A 183 -31.64 10.47 21.10
C ALA A 183 -30.49 9.49 20.76
N TYR A 184 -30.69 8.60 19.78
CA TYR A 184 -29.67 7.68 19.31
C TYR A 184 -28.50 8.40 18.65
N LEU A 185 -28.76 9.37 17.78
CA LEU A 185 -27.72 10.19 17.14
C LEU A 185 -26.99 11.06 18.16
N GLU A 186 -27.68 11.65 19.13
CA GLU A 186 -27.06 12.42 20.23
C GLU A 186 -26.16 11.52 21.10
N ALA A 187 -26.58 10.28 21.38
CA ALA A 187 -25.77 9.30 22.09
C ALA A 187 -24.52 8.90 21.30
N LEU A 188 -24.65 8.60 20.00
CA LEU A 188 -23.51 8.29 19.13
C LEU A 188 -22.53 9.45 19.03
N LEU A 189 -23.00 10.69 18.90
CA LEU A 189 -22.14 11.86 18.88
C LEU A 189 -21.39 12.03 20.20
N THR A 190 -22.07 11.83 21.33
CA THR A 190 -21.45 11.89 22.67
C THR A 190 -20.40 10.79 22.85
N ASP A 191 -20.67 9.58 22.35
CA ASP A 191 -19.74 8.46 22.39
C ASP A 191 -18.49 8.73 21.54
N VAL A 192 -18.68 9.26 20.32
CA VAL A 192 -17.58 9.74 19.46
C VAL A 192 -16.77 10.82 20.17
N GLU A 193 -17.40 11.84 20.76
CA GLU A 193 -16.70 12.89 21.51
C GLU A 193 -15.93 12.32 22.71
N THR A 194 -16.48 11.30 23.38
CA THR A 194 -15.84 10.67 24.54
C THR A 194 -14.65 9.82 24.13
N GLU A 195 -14.79 8.97 23.11
CA GLU A 195 -13.72 8.11 22.62
C GLU A 195 -12.63 8.91 21.90
N TRP A 196 -12.99 9.94 21.13
CA TRP A 196 -12.00 10.84 20.51
C TRP A 196 -11.34 11.75 21.54
N GLY A 197 -12.08 12.22 22.54
CA GLY A 197 -11.53 13.00 23.65
C GLY A 197 -10.58 12.20 24.55
N ARG A 198 -10.73 10.87 24.58
CA ARG A 198 -9.81 9.94 25.27
C ARG A 198 -8.57 9.61 24.44
N VAL A 199 -8.70 9.57 23.11
CA VAL A 199 -7.60 9.23 22.19
C VAL A 199 -6.68 10.43 21.92
N ASP A 200 -7.15 11.68 22.05
CA ASP A 200 -6.32 12.86 21.76
C ASP A 200 -6.66 14.12 22.63
N PRO A 201 -6.12 14.23 23.87
CA PRO A 201 -6.37 15.40 24.73
C PRO A 201 -5.67 16.70 24.27
N ALA A 202 -4.87 16.66 23.20
CA ALA A 202 -4.04 17.79 22.73
C ALA A 202 -4.51 18.44 21.41
N LEU A 203 -5.54 17.90 20.74
CA LEU A 203 -6.01 18.38 19.43
C LEU A 203 -7.48 18.86 19.43
N ALA A 204 -8.11 19.06 20.59
CA ALA A 204 -9.47 19.60 20.67
C ALA A 204 -9.54 20.96 19.93
N PRO A 205 -10.29 21.06 18.81
CA PRO A 205 -10.38 22.31 18.10
C PRO A 205 -11.25 23.27 18.90
N GLU A 206 -10.64 24.38 19.34
CA GLU A 206 -11.25 25.54 20.01
C GLU A 206 -12.48 26.12 19.27
N ALA A 207 -12.70 25.70 18.02
CA ALA A 207 -13.79 26.10 17.16
C ALA A 207 -15.19 25.61 17.61
N LEU A 208 -15.31 24.45 18.28
CA LEU A 208 -16.63 23.92 18.71
C LEU A 208 -17.12 24.51 20.04
N ALA A 209 -16.21 24.97 20.91
CA ALA A 209 -16.56 25.65 22.16
C ALA A 209 -17.19 27.05 21.91
N ALA A 210 -16.80 27.73 20.83
CA ALA A 210 -17.33 29.04 20.45
C ALA A 210 -18.80 29.00 19.96
N ALA A 211 -19.26 27.86 19.42
CA ALA A 211 -20.65 27.71 18.97
C ALA A 211 -21.65 27.61 20.14
N GLN A 212 -21.21 27.15 21.31
CA GLN A 212 -22.08 26.95 22.48
C GLN A 212 -22.29 28.23 23.30
N THR A 213 -21.36 29.20 23.23
CA THR A 213 -21.43 30.47 23.98
C THR A 213 -22.21 31.59 23.26
N GLY A 214 -22.72 31.34 22.04
CA GLY A 214 -23.42 32.33 21.23
C GLY A 214 -24.93 32.46 21.46
N ARG A 215 -25.57 31.69 22.35
CA ARG A 215 -27.02 31.78 22.57
C ARG A 215 -27.38 32.91 23.54
N ARG A 216 -27.28 34.16 23.10
CA ARG A 216 -28.00 35.29 23.72
C ARG A 216 -29.51 35.12 23.51
N PRO A 217 -30.34 35.31 24.55
CA PRO A 217 -31.79 35.34 24.37
C PRO A 217 -32.18 36.72 23.84
N GLY A 218 -32.88 36.75 22.71
CA GLY A 218 -33.53 37.94 22.19
C GLY A 218 -32.86 38.51 20.93
N GLY A 219 -33.57 38.37 19.81
CA GLY A 219 -33.21 38.98 18.54
C GLY A 219 -33.61 38.12 17.36
N THR A 220 -34.81 38.35 16.84
CA THR A 220 -35.28 37.80 15.57
C THR A 220 -34.37 38.31 14.47
N VAL A 221 -33.46 37.46 13.97
CA VAL A 221 -32.75 37.71 12.71
C VAL A 221 -32.95 36.48 11.85
N VAL A 222 -33.74 36.66 10.80
CA VAL A 222 -33.89 35.68 9.72
C VAL A 222 -32.66 35.86 8.81
N PRO A 223 -31.79 34.86 8.62
CA PRO A 223 -30.81 34.93 7.55
C PRO A 223 -31.42 34.32 6.29
N GLN A 224 -31.61 35.16 5.27
CA GLN A 224 -31.79 34.70 3.90
C GLN A 224 -30.51 33.98 3.45
N THR A 225 -30.62 32.71 3.08
CA THR A 225 -29.53 31.95 2.47
C THR A 225 -29.49 32.25 0.97
N ALA A 226 -28.54 33.09 0.56
CA ALA A 226 -28.18 33.26 -0.84
C ALA A 226 -27.35 32.05 -1.30
N PHE A 227 -27.98 31.18 -2.08
CA PHE A 227 -27.37 30.06 -2.79
C PHE A 227 -26.25 30.57 -3.73
N HIS A 228 -25.00 30.16 -3.47
CA HIS A 228 -23.90 30.29 -4.43
C HIS A 228 -23.51 28.87 -4.86
N GLY A 229 -23.79 28.56 -6.13
CA GLY A 229 -23.42 27.30 -6.76
C GLY A 229 -21.91 27.17 -6.90
N ASN A 230 -21.36 26.05 -6.45
CA ASN A 230 -19.95 25.71 -6.61
C ASN A 230 -19.77 24.99 -7.96
N SER A 231 -19.29 25.69 -8.98
CA SER A 231 -18.84 25.08 -10.23
C SER A 231 -17.38 24.65 -10.06
N ALA A 232 -17.16 23.33 -9.97
CA ALA A 232 -15.83 22.75 -10.05
C ALA A 232 -15.37 22.72 -11.51
N ALA A 233 -14.45 23.62 -11.87
CA ALA A 233 -13.64 23.51 -13.08
C ALA A 233 -12.48 22.55 -12.80
N GLY A 234 -12.50 21.37 -13.44
CA GLY A 234 -11.33 20.48 -13.52
C GLY A 234 -10.41 20.92 -14.65
N PRO A 235 -9.07 20.78 -14.51
CA PRO A 235 -8.14 21.19 -15.55
C PRO A 235 -8.18 20.22 -16.73
N ALA A 236 -8.07 20.80 -17.93
CA ALA A 236 -7.90 20.10 -19.18
C ALA A 236 -6.48 19.51 -19.26
N GLU A 237 -6.38 18.21 -19.56
CA GLU A 237 -5.17 17.63 -20.14
C GLU A 237 -5.54 16.96 -21.46
N ASP A 238 -4.85 17.43 -22.50
CA ASP A 238 -4.88 16.97 -23.88
C ASP A 238 -4.45 15.49 -24.00
N ALA A 239 -5.24 14.70 -24.75
CA ALA A 239 -4.73 13.58 -25.52
C ALA A 239 -5.72 13.24 -26.64
N ALA A 240 -5.43 13.74 -27.84
CA ALA A 240 -6.03 13.29 -29.08
C ALA A 240 -5.25 12.11 -29.66
N GLU A 241 -5.98 11.25 -30.38
CA GLU A 241 -5.55 10.26 -31.38
C GLU A 241 -4.71 9.06 -30.89
N ASP A 242 -5.29 7.87 -30.95
CA ASP A 242 -5.07 7.04 -32.14
C ASP A 242 -6.20 6.00 -32.33
N ALA A 243 -6.58 5.80 -33.57
CA ALA A 243 -7.55 4.82 -34.03
C ALA A 243 -6.80 3.61 -34.60
N ASP A 244 -7.22 2.38 -34.28
CA ASP A 244 -7.47 1.29 -35.23
C ASP A 244 -7.67 -0.05 -34.50
N ARG A 245 -8.61 -0.84 -35.03
CA ARG A 245 -8.61 -2.31 -35.10
C ARG A 245 -8.91 -3.19 -33.86
N VAL A 246 -10.08 -3.84 -33.88
CA VAL A 246 -10.31 -5.26 -34.31
C VAL A 246 -11.65 -5.77 -33.75
N ALA A 247 -12.49 -6.30 -34.64
CA ALA A 247 -13.76 -6.99 -34.37
C ALA A 247 -13.55 -8.36 -33.66
N PRO A 248 -14.60 -9.06 -33.18
CA PRO A 248 -15.35 -9.88 -34.13
C PRO A 248 -16.87 -9.94 -33.92
N ALA A 249 -17.50 -10.38 -35.00
CA ALA A 249 -18.92 -10.60 -35.19
C ALA A 249 -19.47 -11.83 -34.45
N GLY A 250 -20.79 -11.82 -34.19
CA GLY A 250 -21.56 -12.96 -33.72
C GLY A 250 -23.05 -12.62 -33.69
N ALA A 251 -23.78 -13.03 -34.72
CA ALA A 251 -25.10 -12.57 -35.07
C ALA A 251 -26.25 -13.33 -34.36
N ARG A 252 -27.35 -12.58 -34.13
CA ARG A 252 -28.78 -12.93 -34.28
C ARG A 252 -29.30 -14.31 -33.83
N ALA A 253 -30.36 -14.31 -33.02
CA ALA A 253 -31.74 -14.43 -33.54
C ALA A 253 -32.78 -14.44 -32.40
N THR A 254 -33.82 -13.63 -32.58
CA THR A 254 -35.06 -13.59 -31.82
C THR A 254 -36.15 -14.39 -32.53
N GLY A 255 -37.03 -15.06 -31.77
CA GLY A 255 -38.41 -15.36 -32.17
C GLY A 255 -38.68 -16.82 -32.56
N SER A 256 -39.30 -17.59 -31.68
CA SER A 256 -40.75 -17.82 -31.66
C SER A 256 -41.18 -18.57 -30.41
#